data_AF-A0AAV2CDK1-F1
#
_entry.id   AF-A0AAV2CDK1-F1
#
_cell.length_a   1.000
_cell.length_b   1.000
_cell.length_c   1.000
_cell.angle_alpha   90.00
_cell.angle_beta   90.00
_cell.angle_gamma   90.00
#
_symmetry.space_group_name_H-M   'P 1'
#
loop_
_entity.id
_entity.type
_entity.pdbx_description
1 polymer ?
#
loop_
_entity_poly.entity_id
_entity_poly.type
_entity_poly.pdbx_seq_one_letter_code
_entity_poly.pdbx_strand_id
1 'polypeptide(L)'
;MATELVKDYHKNRISPRCALKIDLMKAFDSVDWSFLFKVMTAMGMPAEFVKLVEACVTSPMLSVSFNGGLCGYFAAAKGLK
;
A
#
# COMPACT_ATOMS: atom_id res chain seq x y z
N MET A 1 0.33 15.32 -9.06
CA MET A 1 -0.10 14.06 -9.69
C MET A 1 -1.59 14.08 -10.03
N ALA A 2 -2.50 14.35 -9.08
CA ALA A 2 -3.93 14.47 -9.36
C ALA A 2 -4.30 15.67 -10.27
N THR A 3 -3.61 16.80 -10.15
CA THR A 3 -3.85 18.01 -10.95
C THR A 3 -3.49 17.84 -12.44
N GLU A 4 -2.47 17.04 -12.75
CA GLU A 4 -2.11 16.73 -14.14
C GLU A 4 -3.13 15.78 -14.80
N LEU A 5 -3.79 14.91 -14.03
CA LEU A 5 -4.81 13.98 -14.55
C LEU A 5 -6.10 14.68 -14.99
N VAL A 6 -6.46 15.79 -14.34
CA VAL A 6 -7.66 16.58 -14.66
C VAL A 6 -7.36 17.81 -15.52
N LYS A 7 -6.12 17.90 -16.03
CA LYS A 7 -5.71 18.99 -16.90
C LYS A 7 -6.66 19.04 -18.10
N ASP A 8 -7.16 20.24 -18.39
CA ASP A 8 -8.12 20.51 -19.46
C ASP A 8 -9.54 19.97 -19.30
N TYR A 9 -9.90 19.29 -18.19
CA TYR A 9 -11.30 18.87 -17.95
C TYR A 9 -12.29 20.04 -17.86
N HIS A 10 -11.81 21.27 -17.67
CA HIS A 10 -12.61 22.50 -17.65
C HIS A 10 -12.94 23.05 -19.06
N LYS A 11 -12.34 22.51 -20.13
CA LYS A 11 -12.54 23.02 -21.49
C LYS A 11 -13.84 22.45 -22.07
N ASN A 12 -14.67 23.31 -22.66
CA ASN A 12 -15.97 22.91 -23.23
C ASN A 12 -15.88 22.31 -24.65
N ARG A 13 -14.68 22.14 -25.22
CA ARG A 13 -14.45 21.68 -26.62
C ARG A 13 -13.58 20.40 -26.71
N ILE A 14 -13.69 19.51 -25.74
CA ILE A 14 -12.96 18.23 -25.70
C ILE A 14 -13.92 17.04 -25.72
N SER A 15 -13.39 15.88 -26.13
CA SER A 15 -14.13 14.62 -26.10
C SER A 15 -14.68 14.32 -24.69
N PRO A 16 -15.86 13.70 -24.57
CA PRO A 16 -16.41 13.27 -23.28
C PRO A 16 -15.40 12.45 -22.48
N ARG A 17 -15.34 12.70 -21.17
CA ARG A 17 -14.43 12.04 -20.22
C ARG A 17 -15.17 11.76 -18.92
N CYS A 18 -14.73 10.75 -18.18
CA CYS A 18 -15.15 10.52 -16.81
C CYS A 18 -13.94 10.53 -15.87
N ALA A 19 -14.20 10.69 -14.58
CA ALA A 19 -13.21 10.53 -13.53
C ALA A 19 -13.74 9.49 -12.54
N LEU A 20 -12.93 8.48 -12.25
CA LEU A 20 -13.23 7.48 -11.24
C LEU A 20 -12.30 7.71 -10.05
N LYS A 21 -12.88 8.03 -8.89
CA LYS A 21 -12.15 8.06 -7.62
C LYS A 21 -12.28 6.69 -6.97
N ILE A 22 -11.17 5.98 -6.88
CA ILE A 22 -11.08 4.74 -6.09
C ILE A 22 -10.46 5.11 -4.75
N ASP A 23 -11.20 4.90 -3.66
CA ASP A 23 -10.71 5.09 -2.31
C ASP A 23 -10.48 3.72 -1.67
N LEU A 24 -9.28 3.50 -1.13
CA LEU A 24 -8.86 2.22 -0.56
C LEU A 24 -8.84 2.35 0.96
N MET A 25 -9.79 1.66 1.60
CA MET A 25 -9.87 1.64 3.06
C MET A 25 -8.61 0.99 3.64
N LYS A 26 -7.89 1.73 4.50
CA LYS A 26 -6.67 1.27 5.16
C LYS A 26 -5.68 0.65 4.17
N ALA A 27 -5.36 1.38 3.11
CA ALA A 27 -4.49 0.91 2.02
C ALA A 27 -3.18 0.27 2.52
N PHE A 28 -2.56 0.85 3.56
CA PHE A 28 -1.34 0.30 4.14
C PHE A 28 -1.59 -0.93 5.02
N ASP A 29 -2.68 -1.02 5.79
CA ASP A 29 -2.96 -2.22 6.60
C ASP A 29 -3.43 -3.43 5.79
N SER A 30 -3.89 -3.19 4.55
CA SER A 30 -4.52 -4.22 3.70
C SER A 30 -3.57 -4.86 2.69
N VAL A 31 -2.33 -4.37 2.57
CA VAL A 31 -1.34 -4.90 1.61
C VAL A 31 -1.05 -6.38 1.89
N ASP A 32 -1.33 -7.24 0.92
CA ASP A 32 -0.86 -8.61 0.91
C ASP A 32 0.62 -8.67 0.49
N TRP A 33 1.47 -9.25 1.32
CA TRP A 33 2.91 -9.28 1.07
C TRP A 33 3.29 -10.19 -0.10
N SER A 34 2.56 -11.29 -0.31
CA SER A 34 2.80 -12.16 -1.48
C SER A 34 2.55 -11.40 -2.78
N PHE A 35 1.50 -10.58 -2.82
CA PHE A 35 1.24 -9.69 -3.93
C PHE A 35 2.31 -8.60 -4.07
N LEU A 36 2.71 -7.97 -2.96
CA LEU A 36 3.77 -6.95 -2.95
C LEU A 36 5.07 -7.48 -3.59
N PHE A 37 5.57 -8.64 -3.17
CA PHE A 37 6.81 -9.19 -3.71
C PHE A 37 6.69 -9.60 -5.18
N LYS A 38 5.53 -10.11 -5.59
CA LYS A 38 5.24 -10.39 -7.01
C LYS A 38 5.29 -9.12 -7.86
N VAL A 39 4.71 -8.02 -7.37
CA VAL A 39 4.74 -6.72 -8.06
C VAL A 39 6.17 -6.18 -8.13
N MET A 40 6.93 -6.20 -7.04
CA MET A 40 8.32 -5.74 -7.03
C MET A 40 9.20 -6.55 -8.01
N THR A 41 8.99 -7.87 -8.06
CA THR A 41 9.68 -8.75 -9.02
C THR A 41 9.29 -8.42 -10.45
N ALA A 42 8.00 -8.21 -10.72
CA ALA A 42 7.50 -7.84 -12.05
C ALA A 42 7.99 -6.45 -12.51
N MET A 43 8.25 -5.54 -11.57
CA MET A 43 8.86 -4.24 -11.84
C MET A 43 10.38 -4.31 -12.08
N GLY A 44 11.00 -5.49 -11.94
CA GLY A 44 12.43 -5.69 -12.18
C GLY A 44 13.33 -5.18 -11.04
N MET A 45 12.81 -5.10 -9.81
CA MET A 45 13.63 -4.69 -8.66
C MET A 45 14.70 -5.75 -8.34
N PRO A 46 15.91 -5.36 -7.92
CA PRO A 46 16.96 -6.31 -7.53
C PRO A 46 16.50 -7.26 -6.42
N ALA A 47 16.87 -8.54 -6.53
CA ALA A 47 16.44 -9.57 -5.59
C ALA A 47 16.91 -9.28 -4.16
N GLU A 48 18.09 -8.69 -4.00
CA GLU A 48 18.62 -8.24 -2.70
C GLU A 48 17.71 -7.19 -2.07
N PHE A 49 17.19 -6.26 -2.86
CA PHE A 49 16.28 -5.24 -2.38
C PHE A 49 14.93 -5.84 -1.98
N VAL A 50 14.38 -6.77 -2.77
CA VAL A 50 13.13 -7.47 -2.43
C VAL A 50 13.28 -8.22 -1.11
N LYS A 51 14.40 -8.91 -0.88
CA LYS A 51 14.69 -9.60 0.39
C LYS A 51 14.78 -8.67 1.58
N LEU A 52 15.36 -7.48 1.41
CA LEU A 52 15.40 -6.47 2.47
C LEU A 52 13.98 -6.02 2.83
N VAL A 53 13.15 -5.73 1.83
CA VAL A 53 11.74 -5.35 2.07
C VAL A 53 10.97 -6.49 2.73
N GLU A 54 11.17 -7.73 2.30
CA GLU A 54 10.55 -8.91 2.90
C GLU A 54 10.90 -9.06 4.39
N ALA A 55 12.18 -8.94 4.74
CA ALA A 55 12.61 -8.96 6.13
C ALA A 55 11.98 -7.82 6.94
N CYS A 56 11.94 -6.60 6.38
CA CYS A 56 11.34 -5.45 7.05
C CYS A 56 9.85 -5.63 7.34
N VAL A 57 9.07 -6.14 6.38
CA VAL A 57 7.61 -6.24 6.56
C VAL A 57 7.19 -7.44 7.42
N THR A 58 7.95 -8.55 7.39
CA THR A 58 7.62 -9.79 8.12
C THR A 58 8.15 -9.83 9.56
N SER A 59 9.17 -9.04 9.89
CA SER A 59 9.77 -8.97 11.22
C SER A 59 8.93 -8.37 12.37
N PRO A 60 7.96 -7.46 12.16
CA PRO A 60 7.28 -6.81 13.28
C PRO A 60 6.39 -7.76 14.08
N MET A 61 6.58 -7.72 15.41
CA MET A 61 5.62 -8.25 16.39
C MET A 61 4.73 -7.12 16.89
N LEU A 62 3.43 -7.37 16.93
CA LEU A 62 2.40 -6.42 17.33
C LEU A 62 1.80 -6.83 18.67
N SER A 63 1.39 -5.85 19.46
CA SER A 63 0.69 -6.01 20.73
C SER A 63 -0.55 -5.12 20.78
N VAL A 64 -1.61 -5.56 21.47
CA VAL A 64 -2.82 -4.73 21.61
C VAL A 64 -2.69 -3.83 22.84
N SER A 65 -2.79 -2.52 22.66
CA SER A 65 -2.91 -1.60 23.79
C SER A 65 -4.36 -1.51 24.25
N PHE A 66 -4.65 -1.94 25.48
CA PHE A 66 -5.97 -1.91 26.10
C PHE A 66 -5.90 -1.23 27.48
N ASN A 67 -6.65 -0.13 27.66
CA ASN A 67 -6.66 0.66 28.89
C ASN A 67 -5.28 1.07 29.42
N GLY A 68 -4.35 1.38 28.52
CA GLY A 68 -2.98 1.79 28.87
C GLY A 68 -2.01 0.63 29.16
N GLY A 69 -2.48 -0.63 29.14
CA GLY A 69 -1.65 -1.82 29.21
C GLY A 69 -1.44 -2.46 27.83
N LEU A 70 -0.26 -3.04 27.59
CA LEU A 70 -0.02 -3.89 26.41
C LEU A 70 -0.47 -5.32 26.71
N CYS A 71 -1.23 -5.90 25.78
CA CYS A 71 -1.82 -7.23 25.90
C CYS A 71 -1.42 -8.10 24.70
N GLY A 72 -0.70 -9.18 25.01
CA GLY A 72 -0.30 -10.19 24.03
C GLY A 72 0.73 -9.70 23.01
N TYR A 73 1.29 -10.66 22.27
CA TYR A 73 2.15 -10.41 21.13
C TYR A 73 1.79 -11.37 20.00
N PHE A 74 1.73 -10.87 18.78
CA PHE A 74 1.46 -11.66 17.58
C PHE A 74 2.22 -11.09 16.39
N ALA A 75 2.64 -11.96 15.47
CA ALA A 75 3.32 -11.51 14.27
C ALA A 75 2.35 -10.74 13.37
N ALA A 76 2.85 -9.70 12.71
CA ALA A 76 2.12 -9.09 11.61
C ALA A 76 1.96 -10.12 10.47
N ALA A 77 0.76 -10.19 9.88
CA ALA A 77 0.47 -11.13 8.79
C ALA A 77 0.30 -10.43 7.42
N LYS A 78 0.01 -9.13 7.44
CA LYS A 78 -0.20 -8.29 6.26
C LYS A 78 -0.08 -6.82 6.63
N GLY A 79 -0.02 -5.99 5.60
CA GLY A 79 0.05 -4.54 5.70
C GLY A 79 1.45 -4.01 5.96
N LEU A 80 1.60 -2.70 5.93
CA LEU A 80 2.85 -1.97 6.10
C LEU A 80 2.69 -1.08 7.34
N LYS A 81 3.68 -1.13 8.24
CA LYS A 81 3.70 -0.39 9.51
C LYS A 81 5.07 0.23 9.74
#